data_AF-A0A958JBZ3-F1
#
_entry.id   AF-A0A958JBZ3-F1
#
_cell.length_a   1.000
_cell.length_b   1.000
_cell.length_c   1.000
_cell.angle_alpha   90.00
_cell.angle_beta   90.00
_cell.angle_gamma   90.00
#
_symmetry.space_group_name_H-M   'P 1'
#
loop_
_entity.id
_entity.type
_entity.pdbx_description
1 polymer ?
#
loop_
_entity_poly.entity_id
_entity_poly.type
_entity_poly.pdbx_seq_one_letter_code
_entity_poly.pdbx_strand_id
1 'polypeptide(L)'
;MFKFSSIKVNYLRLTNSSILILSACLLFVSCSNNNSLVAKRVDLLDRDLENIRNFQAEQTTEIASLRRELNMLRGNLEELQYKSQPRASASFNTPESPEIPAPEIPGSKPGFKITTPPPAIVPHEFVAKDIQLSTTIPGNNGELLRKAIEEIKVGSFSTATSKLEELRDLSYGVDWGAVVLFWLGVSAEGELQNSKAISYYHELVSSYPKHERTSTAMLRQGSVLIRERDPETARLIFQKL
;
A
#
# COMPACT_ATOMS: atom_id res chain seq x y z
N MET A 1 40.41 91.27 -32.40
CA MET A 1 41.31 90.13 -32.17
C MET A 1 40.69 89.27 -31.06
N PHE A 2 39.88 88.26 -31.41
CA PHE A 2 39.11 87.46 -30.45
C PHE A 2 39.75 86.08 -30.28
N LYS A 3 40.18 85.76 -29.05
CA LYS A 3 40.72 84.44 -28.67
C LYS A 3 39.56 83.53 -28.26
N PHE A 4 39.31 82.48 -29.03
CA PHE A 4 38.45 81.37 -28.62
C PHE A 4 39.27 80.38 -27.77
N SER A 5 38.84 80.18 -26.53
CA SER A 5 39.36 79.16 -25.62
C SER A 5 38.59 77.85 -25.84
N SER A 6 39.28 76.81 -26.32
CA SER A 6 38.69 75.49 -26.52
C SER A 6 38.49 74.75 -25.20
N ILE A 7 37.24 74.49 -24.85
CA ILE A 7 36.86 73.57 -23.77
C ILE A 7 36.88 72.15 -24.34
N LYS A 8 37.87 71.35 -23.93
CA LYS A 8 37.90 69.90 -24.21
C LYS A 8 37.11 69.19 -23.10
N VAL A 9 35.89 68.77 -23.41
CA VAL A 9 35.07 67.92 -22.52
C VAL A 9 35.51 66.47 -22.65
N ASN A 10 35.95 65.87 -21.55
CA ASN A 10 36.43 64.49 -21.48
C ASN A 10 35.23 63.50 -21.43
N TYR A 11 34.77 63.04 -22.59
CA TYR A 11 33.67 62.05 -22.71
C TYR A 11 34.07 60.60 -22.38
N LEU A 12 35.34 60.31 -22.12
CA LEU A 12 35.84 58.93 -22.04
C LEU A 12 35.63 58.22 -20.69
N ARG A 13 35.12 58.90 -19.65
CA ARG A 13 34.91 58.31 -18.32
C ARG A 13 33.46 57.94 -17.99
N LEU A 14 32.50 58.30 -18.85
CA LEU A 14 31.08 58.10 -18.57
C LEU A 14 30.49 56.78 -19.13
N THR A 15 31.20 56.07 -20.00
CA THR A 15 30.67 54.86 -20.66
C THR A 15 30.81 53.59 -19.82
N ASN A 16 31.80 53.50 -18.93
CA ASN A 16 32.04 52.29 -18.15
C ASN A 16 31.09 52.14 -16.94
N SER A 17 30.58 53.24 -16.38
CA SER A 17 29.66 53.17 -15.23
C SER A 17 28.25 52.71 -15.63
N SER A 18 27.80 53.08 -16.83
CA SER A 18 26.44 52.77 -17.32
C SER A 18 26.28 51.29 -17.63
N ILE A 19 27.35 50.62 -18.08
CA ILE A 19 27.35 49.19 -18.42
C ILE A 19 27.26 48.32 -17.14
N LEU A 20 27.90 48.73 -16.05
CA LEU A 20 27.82 48.01 -14.77
C LEU A 20 26.43 48.06 -14.14
N ILE A 21 25.72 49.19 -14.26
CA ILE A 21 24.36 49.35 -13.73
C ILE A 21 23.35 48.50 -14.53
N LEU A 22 23.49 48.43 -15.85
CA LEU A 22 22.62 47.61 -16.70
C LEU A 22 22.82 46.10 -16.49
N SER A 23 24.05 45.66 -16.26
CA SER A 23 24.37 44.26 -15.91
C SER A 23 23.77 43.85 -14.56
N ALA A 24 23.85 44.73 -13.55
CA ALA A 24 23.25 44.47 -12.24
C ALA A 24 21.71 44.34 -12.32
N CYS A 25 21.02 45.17 -13.10
CA CYS A 25 19.57 45.09 -13.27
C CYS A 25 19.10 43.78 -13.95
N LEU A 26 19.88 43.21 -14.88
CA LEU A 26 19.53 41.96 -15.55
C LEU A 26 19.62 40.72 -14.64
N LEU A 27 20.48 40.75 -13.60
CA LEU A 27 20.56 39.65 -12.62
C LEU A 27 19.38 39.63 -11.64
N PHE A 28 18.75 40.77 -11.34
CA PHE A 28 17.60 40.81 -10.43
C PHE A 28 16.28 40.35 -11.07
N VAL A 29 16.12 40.46 -12.40
CA VAL A 29 14.87 40.07 -13.07
C VAL A 29 14.70 38.53 -13.12
N SER A 30 15.80 37.79 -13.22
CA SER A 30 15.79 36.32 -13.36
C SER A 30 15.41 35.55 -12.08
N CYS A 31 15.39 36.19 -10.91
CA CYS A 31 14.96 35.54 -9.66
C CYS A 31 13.44 35.56 -9.43
N SER A 32 12.68 36.42 -10.11
CA SER A 32 11.25 36.58 -9.83
C SER A 32 10.37 35.45 -10.40
N ASN A 33 10.71 34.92 -11.58
CA ASN A 33 9.89 33.90 -12.24
C ASN A 33 9.95 32.53 -11.53
N ASN A 34 11.12 32.15 -11.00
CA ASN A 34 11.31 30.86 -10.34
C ASN A 34 10.53 30.77 -9.02
N ASN A 35 10.40 31.88 -8.30
CA ASN A 35 9.67 31.93 -7.04
C ASN A 35 8.16 31.69 -7.25
N SER A 36 7.58 32.15 -8.36
CA SER A 36 6.16 31.91 -8.66
C SER A 36 5.84 30.45 -8.96
N LEU A 37 6.77 29.73 -9.61
CA LEU A 37 6.62 28.30 -9.90
C LEU A 37 6.75 27.45 -8.63
N VAL A 38 7.70 27.82 -7.76
CA VAL A 38 7.89 27.17 -6.46
C VAL A 38 6.66 27.39 -5.59
N ALA A 39 6.11 28.61 -5.54
CA ALA A 39 4.88 28.90 -4.80
C ALA A 39 3.70 28.04 -5.26
N LYS A 40 3.47 27.91 -6.58
CA LYS A 40 2.39 27.05 -7.10
C LYS A 40 2.56 25.57 -6.76
N ARG A 41 3.80 25.06 -6.71
CA ARG A 41 4.06 23.68 -6.31
C ARG A 41 3.82 23.47 -4.83
N VAL A 42 4.17 24.45 -4.00
CA VAL A 42 3.89 24.42 -2.55
C VAL A 42 2.38 24.44 -2.32
N ASP A 43 1.63 25.33 -2.98
CA ASP A 43 0.17 25.38 -2.87
C ASP A 43 -0.51 24.07 -3.29
N LEU A 44 0.01 23.41 -4.34
CA LEU A 44 -0.51 22.14 -4.80
C LEU A 44 -0.20 21.01 -3.81
N LEU A 45 1.03 20.96 -3.28
CA LEU A 45 1.43 20.00 -2.25
C LEU A 45 0.61 20.18 -0.96
N ASP A 46 0.33 21.42 -0.56
CA ASP A 46 -0.49 21.71 0.63
C ASP A 46 -1.92 21.20 0.45
N ARG A 47 -2.51 21.40 -0.74
CA ARG A 47 -3.83 20.83 -1.06
C ARG A 47 -3.82 19.31 -1.07
N ASP A 48 -2.78 18.68 -1.60
CA ASP A 48 -2.65 17.22 -1.60
C ASP A 48 -2.50 16.68 -0.17
N LEU A 49 -1.75 17.36 0.70
CA LEU A 49 -1.64 17.00 2.11
C LEU A 49 -2.97 17.17 2.86
N GLU A 50 -3.73 18.23 2.56
CA GLU A 50 -5.05 18.43 3.14
C GLU A 50 -6.02 17.32 2.69
N ASN A 51 -6.02 16.96 1.42
CA ASN A 51 -6.80 15.83 0.89
C ASN A 51 -6.42 14.51 1.56
N ILE A 52 -5.12 14.24 1.77
CA ILE A 52 -4.66 13.02 2.45
C ILE A 52 -5.12 13.00 3.90
N ARG A 53 -5.03 14.12 4.62
CA ARG A 53 -5.50 14.23 6.01
C ARG A 53 -7.01 13.98 6.12
N ASN A 54 -7.78 14.53 5.18
CA ASN A 54 -9.22 14.30 5.13
C ASN A 54 -9.54 12.83 4.87
N PHE A 55 -8.83 12.20 3.92
CA PHE A 55 -8.98 10.77 3.62
C PHE A 55 -8.59 9.89 4.82
N GLN A 56 -7.51 10.20 5.53
CA GLN A 56 -7.12 9.48 6.74
C GLN A 56 -8.15 9.62 7.86
N ALA A 57 -8.73 10.81 8.04
CA ALA A 57 -9.78 11.05 9.02
C ALA A 57 -11.06 10.27 8.67
N GLU A 58 -11.41 10.21 7.39
CA GLU A 58 -12.53 9.43 6.87
C GLU A 58 -12.32 7.93 7.10
N GLN A 59 -11.16 7.38 6.72
CA GLN A 59 -10.81 5.98 6.97
C GLN A 59 -10.82 5.63 8.46
N THR A 60 -10.32 6.52 9.32
CA THR A 60 -10.34 6.30 10.77
C THR A 60 -11.77 6.22 11.30
N THR A 61 -12.66 7.07 10.77
CA THR A 61 -14.09 7.09 11.14
C THR A 61 -14.79 5.81 10.67
N GLU A 62 -14.49 5.36 9.46
CA GLU A 62 -15.03 4.13 8.89
C GLU A 62 -14.58 2.89 9.69
N ILE A 63 -13.30 2.79 10.04
CA ILE A 63 -12.77 1.73 10.90
C ILE A 63 -13.48 1.73 12.27
N ALA A 64 -13.71 2.92 12.84
CA ALA A 64 -14.45 3.04 14.09
C ALA A 64 -15.92 2.61 13.95
N SER A 65 -16.54 2.78 12.77
CA SER A 65 -17.87 2.25 12.47
C SER A 65 -17.88 0.73 12.34
N LEU A 66 -16.98 0.17 11.54
CA LEU A 66 -16.86 -1.28 11.35
C LEU A 66 -16.59 -2.02 12.66
N ARG A 67 -15.76 -1.46 13.54
CA ARG A 67 -15.55 -2.02 14.89
C ARG A 67 -16.82 -2.03 15.74
N ARG A 68 -17.67 -1.00 15.64
CA ARG A 68 -18.96 -0.96 16.33
C ARG A 68 -19.92 -2.01 15.75
N GLU A 69 -19.99 -2.13 14.44
CA GLU A 69 -20.82 -3.13 13.76
C GLU A 69 -20.40 -4.56 14.10
N LEU A 70 -19.10 -4.86 14.10
CA LEU A 70 -18.56 -6.15 14.53
C LEU A 70 -18.92 -6.48 15.98
N ASN A 71 -18.81 -5.50 16.88
CA ASN A 71 -19.19 -5.69 18.28
C ASN A 71 -20.70 -5.95 18.42
N MET A 72 -21.56 -5.29 17.62
CA MET A 72 -22.99 -5.57 17.60
C MET A 72 -23.31 -6.96 17.03
N LEU A 73 -22.68 -7.34 15.92
CA LEU A 73 -22.85 -8.67 15.32
C LEU A 73 -22.44 -9.78 16.28
N ARG A 74 -21.33 -9.59 17.01
CA ARG A 74 -20.87 -10.50 18.05
C ARG A 74 -21.91 -10.63 19.17
N GLY A 75 -22.46 -9.51 19.65
CA GLY A 75 -23.53 -9.53 20.66
C GLY A 75 -24.79 -10.26 20.19
N ASN A 76 -25.21 -10.02 18.94
CA ASN A 76 -26.37 -10.71 18.34
C ASN A 76 -26.12 -12.22 18.20
N LEU A 77 -24.89 -12.63 17.87
CA LEU A 77 -24.51 -14.02 17.76
C LEU A 77 -24.53 -14.72 19.14
N GLU A 78 -24.02 -14.06 20.17
CA GLU A 78 -24.09 -14.54 21.56
C GLU A 78 -25.56 -14.69 22.02
N GLU A 79 -26.43 -13.74 21.68
CA GLU A 79 -27.87 -13.81 21.98
C GLU A 79 -28.57 -14.97 21.24
N LEU A 80 -28.27 -15.14 19.94
CA LEU A 80 -28.80 -16.26 19.15
C LEU A 80 -28.31 -17.60 19.68
N GLN A 81 -27.03 -17.70 20.06
CA GLN A 81 -26.47 -18.91 20.64
C GLN A 81 -27.18 -19.26 21.95
N TYR A 82 -27.39 -18.27 22.83
CA TYR A 82 -28.13 -18.48 24.09
C TYR A 82 -29.58 -18.93 23.85
N LYS A 83 -30.26 -18.36 22.85
CA LYS A 83 -31.63 -18.76 22.47
C LYS A 83 -31.69 -20.14 21.80
N SER A 84 -30.66 -20.49 21.04
CA SER A 84 -30.57 -21.76 20.29
C SER A 84 -30.12 -22.93 21.14
N GLN A 85 -29.50 -22.69 22.30
CA GLN A 85 -29.04 -23.77 23.18
C GLN A 85 -30.28 -24.48 23.73
N PRO A 86 -30.61 -25.68 23.23
CA PRO A 86 -31.73 -26.43 23.75
C PRO A 86 -31.39 -26.76 25.20
N ARG A 87 -32.39 -26.76 26.08
CA ARG A 87 -32.30 -27.41 27.40
C ARG A 87 -32.11 -28.93 27.19
N ALA A 88 -30.94 -29.33 26.69
CA ALA A 88 -30.51 -30.71 26.51
C ALA A 88 -29.96 -31.24 27.84
N SER A 89 -30.82 -31.25 28.84
CA SER A 89 -30.64 -32.05 30.05
C SER A 89 -31.99 -32.65 30.42
N ALA A 90 -32.61 -33.34 29.47
CA ALA A 90 -33.77 -34.18 29.71
C ALA A 90 -33.75 -35.35 28.72
N SER A 91 -33.02 -36.38 29.12
CA SER A 91 -33.40 -37.79 28.97
C SER A 91 -33.78 -38.26 27.57
N PHE A 92 -32.83 -38.85 26.85
CA PHE A 92 -33.12 -39.94 25.91
C PHE A 92 -32.10 -41.07 26.12
N ASN A 93 -32.52 -42.05 26.92
CA ASN A 93 -32.02 -43.41 26.86
C ASN A 93 -32.55 -44.04 25.58
N THR A 94 -31.71 -44.55 24.70
CA THR A 94 -32.11 -45.50 23.65
C THR A 94 -30.92 -46.40 23.29
N PRO A 95 -31.16 -47.70 23.03
CA PRO A 95 -30.21 -48.78 23.26
C PRO A 95 -29.25 -49.05 22.10
N GLU A 96 -28.12 -49.59 22.51
CA GLU A 96 -27.21 -50.53 21.83
C GLU A 96 -27.78 -51.17 20.54
N SER A 97 -27.11 -50.91 19.41
CA SER A 97 -27.33 -51.57 18.12
C SER A 97 -25.98 -52.12 17.61
N PRO A 98 -25.98 -53.28 16.93
CA PRO A 98 -24.84 -54.20 16.91
C PRO A 98 -23.73 -53.84 15.91
N GLU A 99 -22.51 -54.21 16.29
CA GLU A 99 -21.27 -54.12 15.50
C GLU A 99 -21.40 -54.76 14.11
N ILE A 100 -21.09 -53.97 13.08
CA ILE A 100 -20.80 -54.46 11.72
C ILE A 100 -19.28 -54.41 11.55
N PRO A 101 -18.61 -55.50 11.14
CA PRO A 101 -17.15 -55.52 10.97
C PRO A 101 -16.71 -54.64 9.80
N ALA A 102 -15.67 -53.84 10.04
CA ALA A 102 -15.04 -52.97 9.04
C ALA A 102 -14.32 -53.77 7.95
N PRO A 103 -14.40 -53.36 6.66
CA PRO A 103 -13.52 -53.88 5.63
C PRO A 103 -12.15 -53.20 5.71
N GLU A 104 -11.12 -54.01 5.94
CA GLU A 104 -9.71 -53.61 5.79
C GLU A 104 -9.43 -53.29 4.31
N ILE A 105 -9.06 -52.04 4.02
CA ILE A 105 -8.56 -51.64 2.69
C ILE A 105 -7.03 -51.68 2.73
N PRO A 106 -6.37 -52.58 1.98
CA PRO A 106 -4.93 -52.63 1.89
C PRO A 106 -4.42 -51.66 0.82
N GLY A 107 -3.48 -50.80 1.19
CA GLY A 107 -2.56 -50.16 0.24
C GLY A 107 -2.57 -48.63 0.22
N SER A 108 -1.98 -48.00 1.24
CA SER A 108 -1.49 -46.62 1.11
C SER A 108 -0.22 -46.61 0.24
N LYS A 109 -0.36 -46.31 -1.06
CA LYS A 109 0.75 -45.94 -1.94
C LYS A 109 1.09 -44.45 -1.76
N PRO A 110 2.34 -44.04 -2.05
CA PRO A 110 2.93 -42.79 -1.57
C PRO A 110 2.32 -41.56 -2.23
N GLY A 111 2.24 -40.48 -1.44
CA GLY A 111 1.53 -39.25 -1.70
C GLY A 111 1.68 -38.68 -3.11
N PHE A 112 0.56 -38.68 -3.83
CA PHE A 112 0.35 -37.76 -4.93
C PHE A 112 0.38 -36.36 -4.32
N LYS A 113 1.43 -35.58 -4.58
CA LYS A 113 1.42 -34.15 -4.29
C LYS A 113 0.35 -33.55 -5.19
N ILE A 114 -0.86 -33.41 -4.65
CA ILE A 114 -1.91 -32.62 -5.28
C ILE A 114 -1.38 -31.19 -5.26
N THR A 115 -0.69 -30.80 -6.32
CA THR A 115 -0.42 -29.41 -6.61
C THR A 115 -1.75 -28.82 -7.01
N THR A 116 -2.50 -28.37 -6.01
CA THR A 116 -3.63 -27.49 -6.26
C THR A 116 -3.11 -26.32 -7.10
N PRO A 117 -3.79 -25.97 -8.20
CA PRO A 117 -3.41 -24.80 -8.96
C PRO A 117 -3.43 -23.61 -8.01
N PRO A 118 -2.40 -22.75 -8.05
CA PRO A 118 -2.31 -21.63 -7.14
C PRO A 118 -3.52 -20.69 -7.35
N PRO A 119 -4.01 -20.04 -6.29
CA PRO A 119 -5.18 -19.19 -6.38
C PRO A 119 -4.94 -18.04 -7.36
N ALA A 120 -5.94 -17.74 -8.19
CA ALA A 120 -5.86 -16.77 -9.28
C ALA A 120 -5.46 -15.34 -8.83
N ILE A 121 -5.54 -15.06 -7.52
CA ILE A 121 -5.20 -13.77 -6.94
C ILE A 121 -3.70 -13.53 -6.82
N VAL A 122 -2.88 -14.58 -6.89
CA VAL A 122 -1.43 -14.49 -6.63
C VAL A 122 -0.69 -14.12 -7.91
N PRO A 123 0.03 -12.98 -7.95
CA PRO A 123 0.78 -12.57 -9.14
C PRO A 123 2.06 -13.40 -9.28
N HIS A 124 2.03 -14.41 -10.16
CA HIS A 124 3.13 -15.36 -10.35
C HIS A 124 4.46 -14.74 -10.76
N GLU A 125 4.42 -13.62 -11.48
CA GLU A 125 5.60 -12.91 -11.94
C GLU A 125 6.50 -12.43 -10.79
N PHE A 126 5.92 -12.01 -9.67
CA PHE A 126 6.67 -11.51 -8.52
C PHE A 126 7.13 -12.63 -7.59
N VAL A 127 6.39 -13.74 -7.52
CA VAL A 127 6.69 -14.84 -6.57
C VAL A 127 8.14 -15.33 -6.69
N ALA A 128 8.60 -15.64 -7.90
CA ALA A 128 9.95 -16.19 -8.10
C ALA A 128 11.04 -15.16 -7.76
N LYS A 129 10.83 -13.91 -8.17
CA LYS A 129 11.76 -12.80 -7.90
C LYS A 129 11.88 -12.51 -6.41
N ASP A 130 10.78 -12.62 -5.68
CA ASP A 130 10.72 -12.23 -4.27
C ASP A 130 11.25 -13.31 -3.35
N ILE A 131 11.08 -14.56 -3.75
CA ILE A 131 11.79 -15.68 -3.13
C ILE A 131 13.30 -15.50 -3.31
N GLN A 132 13.78 -15.03 -4.47
CA GLN A 132 15.21 -14.72 -4.62
C GLN A 132 15.64 -13.54 -3.75
N LEU A 133 14.86 -12.45 -3.74
CA LEU A 133 15.12 -11.30 -2.86
C LEU A 133 15.23 -11.73 -1.39
N SER A 134 14.40 -12.67 -0.94
CA SER A 134 14.41 -13.18 0.42
C SER A 134 15.77 -13.75 0.85
N THR A 135 16.60 -14.24 -0.08
CA THR A 135 17.95 -14.74 0.21
C THR A 135 18.98 -13.63 0.45
N THR A 136 18.68 -12.42 -0.01
CA THR A 136 19.54 -11.23 0.14
C THR A 136 19.22 -10.42 1.40
N ILE A 137 18.04 -10.63 1.99
CA ILE A 137 17.59 -9.93 3.19
C ILE A 137 18.31 -10.54 4.41
N PRO A 138 18.98 -9.72 5.25
CA PRO A 138 19.74 -10.23 6.37
C PRO A 138 18.86 -10.81 7.48
N GLY A 139 19.40 -11.83 8.16
CA GLY A 139 18.80 -12.40 9.37
C GLY A 139 17.53 -13.22 9.11
N ASN A 140 16.66 -13.28 10.11
CA ASN A 140 15.41 -14.06 10.07
C ASN A 140 14.34 -13.43 9.14
N ASN A 141 14.53 -12.17 8.73
CA ASN A 141 13.55 -11.40 7.97
C ASN A 141 13.32 -11.98 6.57
N GLY A 142 14.40 -12.39 5.88
CA GLY A 142 14.30 -13.05 4.59
C GLY A 142 13.53 -14.37 4.67
N GLU A 143 13.81 -15.16 5.70
CA GLU A 143 13.13 -16.44 5.92
C GLU A 143 11.63 -16.27 6.23
N LEU A 144 11.26 -15.24 7.01
CA LEU A 144 9.86 -14.89 7.25
C LEU A 144 9.15 -14.51 5.94
N LEU A 145 9.77 -13.66 5.12
CA LEU A 145 9.21 -13.26 3.82
C LEU A 145 9.01 -14.48 2.91
N ARG A 146 10.02 -15.34 2.79
CA ARG A 146 9.97 -16.56 1.97
C ARG A 146 8.81 -17.46 2.39
N LYS A 147 8.69 -17.73 3.70
CA LYS A 147 7.61 -18.55 4.26
C LYS A 147 6.23 -17.94 4.01
N ALA A 148 6.08 -16.63 4.16
CA ALA A 148 4.81 -15.96 3.89
C ALA A 148 4.40 -16.09 2.41
N ILE A 149 5.34 -15.89 1.47
CA ILE A 149 5.07 -16.05 0.04
C ILE A 149 4.70 -17.50 -0.29
N GLU A 150 5.38 -18.47 0.33
CA GLU A 150 5.03 -19.90 0.20
C GLU A 150 3.60 -20.21 0.68
N GLU A 151 3.18 -19.59 1.78
CA GLU A 151 1.81 -19.72 2.30
C GLU A 151 0.76 -19.06 1.39
N ILE A 152 1.08 -17.90 0.82
CA ILE A 152 0.22 -17.23 -0.17
C ILE A 152 0.01 -18.13 -1.40
N LYS A 153 1.05 -18.84 -1.87
CA LYS A 153 0.95 -19.76 -3.02
C LYS A 153 -0.02 -20.90 -2.78
N VAL A 154 -0.15 -21.38 -1.55
CA VAL A 154 -1.07 -22.46 -1.18
C VAL A 154 -2.45 -21.93 -0.74
N GLY A 155 -2.65 -20.61 -0.71
CA GLY A 155 -3.89 -19.97 -0.30
C GLY A 155 -4.05 -19.77 1.21
N SER A 156 -3.00 -20.02 2.00
CA SER A 156 -2.99 -19.79 3.45
C SER A 156 -2.73 -18.32 3.76
N PHE A 157 -3.66 -17.44 3.35
CA PHE A 157 -3.50 -15.99 3.49
C PHE A 157 -3.42 -15.54 4.95
N SER A 158 -4.26 -16.08 5.83
CA SER A 158 -4.27 -15.70 7.25
C SER A 158 -2.92 -15.90 7.96
N THR A 159 -2.24 -17.02 7.71
CA THR A 159 -0.94 -17.29 8.31
C THR A 159 0.16 -16.42 7.69
N ALA A 160 0.06 -16.15 6.39
CA ALA A 160 0.99 -15.27 5.69
C ALA A 160 0.86 -13.82 6.18
N THR A 161 -0.36 -13.32 6.37
CA THR A 161 -0.64 -11.98 6.89
C THR A 161 0.04 -11.76 8.23
N SER A 162 -0.12 -12.69 9.19
CA SER A 162 0.53 -12.56 10.51
C SER A 162 2.05 -12.45 10.44
N LYS A 163 2.70 -13.23 9.56
CA LYS A 163 4.17 -13.18 9.37
C LYS A 163 4.62 -11.91 8.70
N LEU A 164 3.84 -11.42 7.73
CA LEU A 164 4.15 -10.19 7.02
C LEU A 164 3.91 -8.96 7.90
N GLU A 165 2.94 -8.99 8.81
CA GLU A 165 2.73 -7.91 9.79
C GLU A 165 3.91 -7.82 10.77
N GLU A 166 4.40 -8.96 11.29
CA GLU A 166 5.64 -8.98 12.10
C GLU A 166 6.83 -8.40 11.32
N LEU A 167 6.93 -8.75 10.03
CA LEU A 167 7.99 -8.29 9.17
C LEU A 167 7.86 -6.80 8.80
N ARG A 168 6.63 -6.26 8.72
CA ARG A 168 6.35 -4.88 8.32
C ARG A 168 7.02 -3.89 9.25
N ASP A 169 6.90 -4.09 10.56
CA ASP A 169 7.45 -3.20 11.58
C ASP A 169 8.99 -3.09 11.49
N LEU A 170 9.64 -4.17 11.04
CA LEU A 170 11.09 -4.25 10.84
C LEU A 170 11.55 -3.72 9.47
N SER A 171 10.61 -3.48 8.55
CA SER A 171 10.87 -3.16 7.14
C SER A 171 10.64 -1.69 6.78
N TYR A 172 10.33 -0.84 7.76
CA TYR A 172 10.03 0.57 7.49
C TYR A 172 11.26 1.31 6.95
N GLY A 173 11.11 1.97 5.80
CA GLY A 173 12.15 2.80 5.19
C GLY A 173 13.27 2.04 4.45
N VAL A 174 13.21 0.71 4.38
CA VAL A 174 14.11 -0.10 3.54
C VAL A 174 13.44 -0.50 2.24
N ASP A 175 14.22 -0.70 1.17
CA ASP A 175 13.70 -0.97 -0.18
C ASP A 175 12.77 -2.19 -0.23
N TRP A 176 13.08 -3.25 0.54
CA TRP A 176 12.26 -4.45 0.59
C TRP A 176 10.97 -4.28 1.43
N GLY A 177 10.77 -3.15 2.11
CA GLY A 177 9.50 -2.82 2.77
C GLY A 177 8.34 -2.67 1.78
N ALA A 178 8.62 -2.17 0.57
CA ALA A 178 7.63 -2.14 -0.51
C ALA A 178 7.18 -3.56 -0.93
N VAL A 179 8.07 -4.54 -0.84
CA VAL A 179 7.77 -5.95 -1.12
C VAL A 179 6.83 -6.52 -0.07
N VAL A 180 7.08 -6.22 1.21
CA VAL A 180 6.23 -6.65 2.33
C VAL A 180 4.83 -6.06 2.22
N LEU A 181 4.72 -4.74 2.01
CA LEU A 181 3.43 -4.07 1.86
C LEU A 181 2.63 -4.61 0.67
N PHE A 182 3.31 -4.92 -0.44
CA PHE A 182 2.66 -5.51 -1.60
C PHE A 182 2.05 -6.88 -1.26
N TRP A 183 2.81 -7.76 -0.62
CA TRP A 183 2.31 -9.08 -0.23
C TRP A 183 1.25 -9.03 0.86
N LEU A 184 1.30 -8.06 1.78
CA LEU A 184 0.22 -7.79 2.73
C LEU A 184 -1.08 -7.43 2.01
N GLY A 185 -0.99 -6.57 1.00
CA GLY A 185 -2.13 -6.25 0.13
C GLY A 185 -2.70 -7.49 -0.54
N VAL A 186 -1.86 -8.31 -1.17
CA VAL A 186 -2.28 -9.55 -1.85
C VAL A 186 -2.92 -10.54 -0.86
N SER A 187 -2.34 -10.70 0.32
CA SER A 187 -2.86 -11.58 1.37
C SER A 187 -4.21 -11.10 1.89
N ALA A 188 -4.35 -9.80 2.14
CA ALA A 188 -5.61 -9.19 2.57
C ALA A 188 -6.71 -9.32 1.51
N GLU A 189 -6.39 -9.19 0.21
CA GLU A 189 -7.36 -9.49 -0.86
C GLU A 189 -7.79 -10.97 -0.83
N GLY A 190 -6.85 -11.88 -0.57
CA GLY A 190 -7.13 -13.32 -0.45
C GLY A 190 -8.06 -13.65 0.72
N GLU A 191 -8.02 -12.85 1.79
CA GLU A 191 -8.93 -12.92 2.94
C GLU A 191 -10.24 -12.13 2.74
N LEU A 192 -10.45 -11.51 1.57
CA LEU A 192 -11.57 -10.61 1.28
C LEU A 192 -11.63 -9.37 2.19
N GLN A 193 -10.51 -9.01 2.82
CA GLN A 193 -10.38 -7.80 3.65
C GLN A 193 -9.99 -6.61 2.77
N ASN A 194 -10.87 -6.23 1.84
CA ASN A 194 -10.61 -5.22 0.83
C ASN A 194 -10.17 -3.86 1.42
N SER A 195 -10.77 -3.41 2.51
CA SER A 195 -10.37 -2.15 3.16
C SER A 195 -8.90 -2.18 3.63
N LYS A 196 -8.44 -3.29 4.21
CA LYS A 196 -7.02 -3.46 4.59
C LYS A 196 -6.11 -3.53 3.36
N ALA A 197 -6.53 -4.25 2.32
CA ALA A 197 -5.78 -4.32 1.08
C ALA A 197 -5.55 -2.92 0.48
N ILE A 198 -6.60 -2.07 0.47
CA ILE A 198 -6.51 -0.67 0.03
C ILE A 198 -5.51 0.11 0.89
N SER A 199 -5.55 -0.04 2.22
CA SER A 199 -4.59 0.61 3.13
C SER A 199 -3.15 0.20 2.84
N TYR A 200 -2.87 -1.09 2.66
CA TYR A 200 -1.52 -1.58 2.37
C TYR A 200 -0.99 -1.11 1.01
N TYR A 201 -1.84 -1.14 -0.03
CA TYR A 201 -1.43 -0.61 -1.33
C TYR A 201 -1.22 0.90 -1.31
N HIS A 202 -2.07 1.64 -0.60
CA HIS A 202 -1.88 3.09 -0.43
C HIS A 202 -0.55 3.40 0.26
N GLU A 203 -0.24 2.70 1.35
CA GLU A 203 1.00 2.88 2.11
C GLU A 203 2.24 2.56 1.26
N LEU A 204 2.17 1.54 0.41
CA LEU A 204 3.23 1.23 -0.56
C LEU A 204 3.44 2.41 -1.52
N VAL A 205 2.35 2.91 -2.10
CA VAL A 205 2.42 4.00 -3.09
C VAL A 205 2.91 5.31 -2.47
N SER A 206 2.48 5.62 -1.25
CA SER A 206 2.90 6.84 -0.54
C SER A 206 4.34 6.77 -0.05
N SER A 207 4.75 5.62 0.49
CA SER A 207 6.07 5.47 1.12
C SER A 207 7.16 5.11 0.11
N TYR A 208 6.80 4.44 -0.99
CA TYR A 208 7.74 3.93 -1.98
C TYR A 208 7.34 4.32 -3.43
N PRO A 209 7.15 5.62 -3.73
CA PRO A 209 6.58 6.05 -5.03
C PRO A 209 7.42 5.67 -6.26
N LYS A 210 8.73 5.42 -6.10
CA LYS A 210 9.64 5.04 -7.18
C LYS A 210 9.89 3.53 -7.29
N HIS A 211 9.29 2.73 -6.41
CA HIS A 211 9.52 1.30 -6.40
C HIS A 211 8.83 0.62 -7.59
N GLU A 212 9.41 -0.46 -8.09
CA GLU A 212 8.89 -1.19 -9.26
C GLU A 212 7.46 -1.74 -9.09
N ARG A 213 6.99 -1.86 -7.84
CA ARG A 213 5.64 -2.36 -7.51
C ARG A 213 4.58 -1.29 -7.45
N THR A 214 4.96 -0.03 -7.49
CA THR A 214 4.03 1.07 -7.24
C THR A 214 2.92 1.09 -8.27
N SER A 215 3.25 0.92 -9.56
CA SER A 215 2.26 0.82 -10.63
C SER A 215 1.33 -0.39 -10.45
N THR A 216 1.88 -1.57 -10.14
CA THR A 216 1.08 -2.78 -9.89
C THR A 216 0.18 -2.64 -8.66
N ALA A 217 0.70 -2.05 -7.58
CA ALA A 217 -0.06 -1.79 -6.37
C ALA A 217 -1.22 -0.82 -6.63
N MET A 218 -1.00 0.24 -7.41
CA MET A 218 -2.06 1.17 -7.84
C MET A 218 -3.12 0.46 -8.69
N LEU A 219 -2.72 -0.38 -9.65
CA LEU A 219 -3.65 -1.18 -10.46
C LEU A 219 -4.53 -2.08 -9.59
N ARG A 220 -3.92 -2.75 -8.60
CA ARG A 220 -4.65 -3.60 -7.66
C ARG A 220 -5.53 -2.80 -6.72
N GLN A 221 -5.05 -1.68 -6.18
CA GLN A 221 -5.82 -0.79 -5.34
C GLN A 221 -7.09 -0.31 -6.05
N GLY A 222 -6.97 0.15 -7.30
CA GLY A 222 -8.13 0.54 -8.13
C GLY A 222 -9.10 -0.63 -8.35
N SER A 223 -8.57 -1.84 -8.61
CA SER A 223 -9.40 -3.03 -8.77
C SER A 223 -10.16 -3.40 -7.49
N VAL A 224 -9.53 -3.24 -6.32
CA VAL A 224 -10.15 -3.48 -5.02
C VAL A 224 -11.24 -2.44 -4.74
N LEU A 225 -10.99 -1.16 -5.05
CA LEU A 225 -11.97 -0.08 -4.89
C LEU A 225 -13.24 -0.28 -5.74
N ILE A 226 -13.11 -0.83 -6.95
CA ILE A 226 -14.28 -1.21 -7.75
C ILE A 226 -15.13 -2.26 -7.01
N ARG A 227 -14.49 -3.25 -6.35
CA ARG A 227 -15.21 -4.28 -5.57
C ARG A 227 -15.91 -3.68 -4.35
N GLU A 228 -15.31 -2.68 -3.72
CA GLU A 228 -15.88 -1.90 -2.61
C GLU A 228 -16.95 -0.88 -3.05
N ARG A 229 -17.31 -0.86 -4.35
CA ARG A 229 -18.30 0.07 -4.92
C ARG A 229 -17.88 1.55 -4.88
N ASP A 230 -16.58 1.81 -4.91
CA ASP A 230 -16.01 3.16 -5.11
C ASP A 230 -15.27 3.27 -6.45
N PRO A 231 -16.02 3.29 -7.59
CA PRO A 231 -15.41 3.37 -8.91
C PRO A 231 -14.82 4.76 -9.23
N GLU A 232 -15.28 5.82 -8.56
CA GLU A 232 -14.76 7.17 -8.80
C GLU A 232 -13.35 7.31 -8.25
N THR A 233 -13.09 6.84 -7.02
CA THR A 233 -11.73 6.80 -6.49
C THR A 233 -10.84 5.86 -7.31
N ALA A 234 -11.37 4.71 -7.75
CA ALA A 234 -10.63 3.81 -8.64
C ALA A 234 -10.21 4.52 -9.94
N ARG A 235 -11.12 5.29 -10.56
CA ARG A 235 -10.84 6.09 -11.76
C ARG A 235 -9.72 7.10 -11.52
N LEU A 236 -9.72 7.78 -10.38
CA LEU A 236 -8.65 8.73 -10.02
C LEU A 236 -7.30 8.02 -9.87
N ILE A 237 -7.26 6.82 -9.29
CA ILE A 237 -6.03 6.03 -9.19
C ILE A 237 -5.54 5.60 -10.57
N PHE A 238 -6.42 5.12 -11.44
CA PHE A 238 -6.04 4.71 -12.80
C PHE A 238 -5.54 5.87 -13.67
N GLN A 239 -6.01 7.10 -13.43
CA GLN A 239 -5.51 8.28 -14.13
C GLN A 239 -4.09 8.70 -13.72
N LYS A 240 -3.59 8.20 -12.56
CA LYS A 240 -2.26 8.52 -12.03
C LYS A 240 -1.18 7.53 -12.49
N LEU A 241 -1.56 6.42 -13.12
CA LEU A 241 -0.64 5.45 -13.73
C LEU A 241 -0.02 5.99 -15.01
#